data_AF-A0A946B0N3-F1
#
_entry.id   AF-A0A946B0N3-F1
#
_cell.length_a   1.000
_cell.length_b   1.000
_cell.length_c   1.000
_cell.angle_alpha   90.00
_cell.angle_beta   90.00
_cell.angle_gamma   90.00
#
_symmetry.space_group_name_H-M   'P 1'
#
loop_
_entity.id
_entity.type
_entity.pdbx_description
1 polymer ?
#
loop_
_entity_poly.entity_id
_entity_poly.type
_entity_poly.pdbx_seq_one_letter_code
_entity_poly.pdbx_strand_id
1 'polypeptide(L)'
;MKLTMRIMSAAVVLWMALQPTTLSARPAVIRDAEIENIIRGYATPLLQAAGIAPGDARLILVRDNQINAFVAGGMNIFIYTGLLRSVDSPDEIRGVLAHEIGHIAGGHIARLGAELERASAQALLSTILGVAVAVAAGRADAGAAVIAGGSGSAQRGLLAHTRTQESAADQAAFRYLEVSGLSAAGMVAMLDRLAGQELVSDTYQDPYVRTHPLSRDRVRSAKAFVARARNPGRTASPAELATYDRIKAKLAGFIDPPQRTLDRYAANDPGVPAQYARAIAQYRRGDLVAALRGIDGLIQQAPNDPYFHELKGQMLYENGRVQEAALAYESAVALLPSDPALMGPAAKAMMEAGGVERTARAIQM
;
A
#
# COMPACT_ATOMS: atom_id res chain seq x y z
N MET A 1 -50.99 21.09 -9.19
CA MET A 1 -50.17 20.40 -8.16
C MET A 1 -49.47 19.12 -8.64
N LYS A 2 -50.07 18.29 -9.51
CA LYS A 2 -49.41 17.07 -10.04
C LYS A 2 -48.33 17.31 -11.11
N LEU A 3 -48.40 18.44 -11.84
CA LEU A 3 -47.45 18.77 -12.91
C LEU A 3 -46.12 19.34 -12.37
N THR A 4 -46.18 20.16 -11.31
CA THR A 4 -45.01 20.75 -10.64
C THR A 4 -44.15 19.70 -9.93
N MET A 5 -44.75 18.64 -9.42
CA MET A 5 -44.04 17.55 -8.74
C MET A 5 -43.24 16.67 -9.71
N ARG A 6 -43.74 16.44 -10.93
CA ARG A 6 -43.03 15.67 -11.97
C ARG A 6 -41.81 16.39 -12.54
N ILE A 7 -41.85 17.73 -12.61
CA ILE A 7 -40.73 18.54 -13.10
C ILE A 7 -39.59 18.56 -12.07
N MET A 8 -39.89 18.59 -10.77
CA MET A 8 -38.87 18.45 -9.72
C MET A 8 -38.22 17.07 -9.69
N SER A 9 -38.97 15.98 -9.90
CA SER A 9 -38.41 14.62 -9.95
C SER A 9 -37.46 14.41 -11.13
N ALA A 10 -37.79 14.97 -12.30
CA ALA A 10 -36.93 14.90 -13.49
C ALA A 10 -35.65 15.74 -13.34
N ALA A 11 -35.74 16.90 -12.66
CA ALA A 11 -34.59 17.75 -12.40
C ALA A 11 -33.58 17.13 -11.42
N VAL A 12 -34.05 16.39 -10.41
CA VAL A 12 -33.17 15.68 -9.45
C VAL A 12 -32.45 14.49 -10.10
N VAL A 13 -33.13 13.73 -10.97
CA VAL A 13 -32.51 12.62 -11.72
C VAL A 13 -31.48 13.13 -12.72
N LEU A 14 -31.74 14.27 -13.38
CA LEU A 14 -30.79 14.89 -14.29
C LEU A 14 -29.57 15.48 -13.56
N TRP A 15 -29.74 16.00 -12.34
CA TRP A 15 -28.63 16.52 -11.53
C TRP A 15 -27.72 15.42 -10.94
N MET A 16 -28.27 14.23 -10.68
CA MET A 16 -27.47 13.04 -10.33
C MET A 16 -26.68 12.48 -11.52
N ALA A 17 -27.21 12.61 -12.75
CA ALA A 17 -26.53 12.16 -13.97
C ALA A 17 -25.42 13.12 -14.47
N LEU A 18 -25.39 14.36 -13.95
CA LEU A 18 -24.43 15.41 -14.30
C LEU A 18 -23.29 15.57 -13.27
N GLN A 19 -23.18 14.66 -12.29
CA GLN A 19 -21.98 14.62 -11.46
C GLN A 19 -20.79 14.33 -12.38
N PRO A 20 -19.73 15.16 -12.39
CA PRO A 20 -18.52 14.82 -13.13
C PRO A 20 -18.06 13.46 -12.60
N THR A 21 -18.15 12.43 -13.43
CA THR A 21 -17.39 11.21 -13.21
C THR A 21 -15.94 11.67 -13.26
N THR A 22 -15.35 11.91 -12.09
CA THR A 22 -13.91 11.98 -11.99
C THR A 22 -13.45 10.65 -12.56
N LEU A 23 -12.88 10.68 -13.76
CA LEU A 23 -12.08 9.58 -14.26
C LEU A 23 -11.04 9.38 -13.16
N SER A 24 -11.27 8.43 -12.25
CA SER A 24 -10.28 8.06 -11.26
C SER A 24 -9.04 7.71 -12.07
N ALA A 25 -8.03 8.58 -11.99
CA ALA A 25 -6.73 8.29 -12.54
C ALA A 25 -6.37 6.90 -12.03
N ARG A 26 -6.11 5.95 -12.94
CA ARG A 26 -5.71 4.60 -12.54
C ARG A 26 -4.57 4.76 -11.53
N PRO A 27 -4.65 4.15 -10.33
CA PRO A 27 -3.57 4.25 -9.36
C PRO A 27 -2.27 3.86 -10.06
N ALA A 28 -1.27 4.71 -9.98
CA ALA A 28 -0.01 4.51 -10.68
C ALA A 28 0.76 3.37 -10.01
N VAL A 29 0.50 2.14 -10.44
CA VAL A 29 1.18 0.94 -9.97
C VAL A 29 2.67 1.04 -10.33
N ILE A 30 3.54 0.82 -9.36
CA ILE A 30 4.99 0.76 -9.54
C ILE A 30 5.40 -0.70 -9.66
N ARG A 31 6.30 -0.98 -10.61
CA ARG A 31 7.07 -2.22 -10.67
C ARG A 31 8.49 -1.89 -10.26
N ASP A 32 8.95 -2.45 -9.14
CA ASP A 32 10.30 -2.22 -8.61
C ASP A 32 10.81 -3.50 -7.96
N ALA A 33 11.80 -4.15 -8.57
CA ALA A 33 12.29 -5.46 -8.13
C ALA A 33 12.77 -5.42 -6.68
N GLU A 34 13.53 -4.40 -6.33
CA GLU A 34 14.10 -4.25 -4.99
C GLU A 34 13.03 -4.07 -3.90
N ILE A 35 12.16 -3.08 -4.07
CA ILE A 35 11.15 -2.77 -3.07
C ILE A 35 10.17 -3.93 -2.96
N GLU A 36 9.72 -4.49 -4.08
CA GLU A 36 8.82 -5.64 -4.07
C GLU A 36 9.43 -6.85 -3.36
N ASN A 37 10.71 -7.18 -3.61
CA ASN A 37 11.37 -8.31 -2.97
C ASN A 37 11.63 -8.12 -1.50
N ILE A 38 12.06 -6.92 -1.08
CA ILE A 38 12.28 -6.63 0.34
C ILE A 38 10.95 -6.73 1.10
N ILE A 39 9.88 -6.12 0.58
CA ILE A 39 8.56 -6.16 1.20
C ILE A 39 7.98 -7.58 1.16
N ARG A 40 8.22 -8.35 0.09
CA ARG A 40 7.88 -9.78 0.03
C ARG A 40 8.62 -10.58 1.10
N GLY A 41 9.88 -10.26 1.36
CA GLY A 41 10.65 -10.83 2.47
C GLY A 41 10.00 -10.57 3.83
N TYR A 42 9.40 -9.39 4.04
CA TYR A 42 8.65 -9.07 5.25
C TYR A 42 7.31 -9.82 5.33
N ALA A 43 6.59 -9.92 4.21
CA ALA A 43 5.28 -10.56 4.16
C ALA A 43 5.34 -12.09 4.25
N THR A 44 6.39 -12.71 3.72
CA THR A 44 6.52 -14.19 3.62
C THR A 44 6.32 -14.93 4.94
N PRO A 45 7.04 -14.62 6.03
CA PRO A 45 6.82 -15.32 7.30
C PRO A 45 5.41 -15.09 7.86
N LEU A 46 4.84 -13.90 7.65
CA LEU A 46 3.49 -13.57 8.09
C LEU A 46 2.41 -14.35 7.33
N LEU A 47 2.58 -14.51 6.00
CA LEU A 47 1.70 -15.32 5.15
C LEU A 47 1.77 -16.79 5.56
N GLN A 48 2.97 -17.31 5.80
CA GLN A 48 3.16 -18.67 6.29
C GLN A 48 2.50 -18.89 7.66
N ALA A 49 2.65 -17.94 8.58
CA ALA A 49 1.98 -17.97 9.89
C ALA A 49 0.44 -17.91 9.77
N ALA A 50 -0.07 -17.28 8.71
CA ALA A 50 -1.50 -17.25 8.39
C ALA A 50 -1.99 -18.49 7.62
N GLY A 51 -1.12 -19.44 7.29
CA GLY A 51 -1.46 -20.63 6.50
C GLY A 51 -1.71 -20.33 5.02
N ILE A 52 -1.21 -19.21 4.51
CA ILE A 52 -1.34 -18.78 3.12
C ILE A 52 -0.01 -19.06 2.41
N ALA A 53 -0.05 -19.73 1.26
CA ALA A 53 1.16 -19.95 0.47
C ALA A 53 1.68 -18.58 -0.04
N PRO A 54 2.97 -18.23 0.15
CA PRO A 54 3.48 -16.92 -0.24
C PRO A 54 3.30 -16.56 -1.73
N GLY A 55 3.23 -17.57 -2.61
CA GLY A 55 2.97 -17.39 -4.04
C GLY A 55 1.53 -17.00 -4.39
N ASP A 56 0.58 -17.27 -3.51
CA ASP A 56 -0.84 -16.96 -3.73
C ASP A 56 -1.15 -15.48 -3.48
N ALA A 57 -0.34 -14.84 -2.63
CA ALA A 57 -0.47 -13.43 -2.30
C ALA A 57 0.39 -12.55 -3.22
N ARG A 58 -0.25 -11.56 -3.84
CA ARG A 58 0.42 -10.58 -4.69
C ARG A 58 0.59 -9.25 -3.97
N LEU A 59 1.83 -8.76 -3.90
CA LEU A 59 2.14 -7.44 -3.39
C LEU A 59 2.14 -6.45 -4.56
N ILE A 60 1.44 -5.32 -4.39
CA ILE A 60 1.28 -4.30 -5.41
C ILE A 60 1.65 -2.95 -4.81
N LEU A 61 2.73 -2.35 -5.30
CA LEU A 61 3.16 -1.02 -4.89
C LEU A 61 2.40 0.04 -5.69
N VAL A 62 1.84 1.03 -5.00
CA VAL A 62 1.08 2.13 -5.60
C VAL A 62 1.78 3.45 -5.32
N ARG A 63 2.07 4.22 -6.37
CA ARG A 63 2.59 5.59 -6.24
C ARG A 63 1.49 6.52 -5.76
N ASP A 64 1.49 6.73 -4.45
CA ASP A 64 0.64 7.70 -3.78
C ASP A 64 1.37 8.24 -2.55
N ASN A 65 1.15 9.50 -2.20
CA ASN A 65 1.74 10.14 -1.02
C ASN A 65 0.92 9.88 0.26
N GLN A 66 -0.30 9.36 0.14
CA GLN A 66 -1.12 8.97 1.27
C GLN A 66 -0.49 7.79 2.02
N ILE A 67 -0.63 7.80 3.33
CA ILE A 67 -0.33 6.67 4.19
C ILE A 67 -1.47 5.68 4.00
N ASN A 68 -1.24 4.59 3.26
CA ASN A 68 -2.25 3.56 3.08
C ASN A 68 -1.66 2.18 2.75
N ALA A 69 -2.37 1.14 3.15
CA ALA A 69 -2.26 -0.22 2.64
C ALA A 69 -3.65 -0.86 2.72
N PHE A 70 -3.96 -1.79 1.82
CA PHE A 70 -5.25 -2.49 1.86
C PHE A 70 -5.21 -3.79 1.05
N VAL A 71 -6.20 -4.65 1.28
CA VAL A 71 -6.42 -5.88 0.52
C VAL A 71 -7.63 -5.73 -0.40
N ALA A 72 -7.48 -6.12 -1.68
CA ALA A 72 -8.60 -6.13 -2.63
C ALA A 72 -8.43 -7.18 -3.74
N GLY A 73 -9.55 -7.60 -4.34
CA GLY A 73 -9.56 -8.47 -5.52
C GLY A 73 -8.97 -9.86 -5.28
N GLY A 74 -9.18 -10.43 -4.09
CA GLY A 74 -8.57 -11.69 -3.64
C GLY A 74 -7.39 -11.43 -2.72
N MET A 75 -6.28 -12.15 -2.91
CA MET A 75 -5.08 -12.05 -2.08
C MET A 75 -4.08 -11.01 -2.61
N ASN A 76 -4.56 -9.86 -3.08
CA ASN A 76 -3.67 -8.76 -3.47
C ASN A 76 -3.58 -7.75 -2.32
N ILE A 77 -2.35 -7.49 -1.88
CA ILE A 77 -2.01 -6.51 -0.86
C ILE A 77 -1.44 -5.28 -1.58
N PHE A 78 -2.16 -4.16 -1.50
CA PHE A 78 -1.76 -2.88 -2.05
C PHE A 78 -1.05 -2.07 -0.97
N ILE A 79 0.09 -1.48 -1.32
CA ILE A 79 0.90 -0.68 -0.38
C ILE A 79 1.21 0.65 -1.05
N TYR A 80 0.92 1.75 -0.38
CA TYR A 80 1.20 3.08 -0.92
C TYR A 80 2.63 3.51 -0.59
N THR A 81 3.28 4.18 -1.53
CA THR A 81 4.63 4.72 -1.30
C THR A 81 4.68 5.72 -0.13
N GLY A 82 3.57 6.41 0.16
CA GLY A 82 3.45 7.30 1.31
C GLY A 82 3.65 6.58 2.64
N LEU A 83 3.08 5.38 2.79
CA LEU A 83 3.27 4.54 3.98
C LEU A 83 4.74 4.16 4.17
N LEU A 84 5.41 3.67 3.12
CA LEU A 84 6.83 3.30 3.18
C LEU A 84 7.74 4.48 3.51
N ARG A 85 7.33 5.70 3.15
CA ARG A 85 8.10 6.92 3.41
C ARG A 85 7.82 7.52 4.78
N SER A 86 6.65 7.26 5.35
CA SER A 86 6.19 7.91 6.59
C SER A 86 6.67 7.23 7.87
N VAL A 87 6.94 5.91 7.81
CA VAL A 87 7.36 5.13 8.98
C VAL A 87 8.88 5.00 9.06
N ASP A 88 9.38 4.69 10.25
CA ASP A 88 10.81 4.78 10.57
C ASP A 88 11.49 3.41 10.63
N SER A 89 10.71 2.34 10.73
CA SER A 89 11.23 0.98 10.81
C SER A 89 10.48 0.00 9.91
N PRO A 90 11.14 -1.10 9.47
CA PRO A 90 10.44 -2.19 8.81
C PRO A 90 9.50 -2.95 9.77
N ASP A 91 9.64 -2.78 11.08
CA ASP A 91 8.73 -3.39 12.07
C ASP A 91 7.32 -2.77 12.00
N GLU A 92 7.20 -1.46 11.74
CA GLU A 92 5.90 -0.82 11.47
C GLU A 92 5.26 -1.39 10.20
N ILE A 93 6.06 -1.60 9.13
CA ILE A 93 5.57 -2.22 7.89
C ILE A 93 5.14 -3.67 8.11
N ARG A 94 5.89 -4.46 8.89
CA ARG A 94 5.47 -5.82 9.28
C ARG A 94 4.16 -5.82 10.05
N GLY A 95 3.96 -4.83 10.93
CA GLY A 95 2.71 -4.64 11.65
C GLY A 95 1.52 -4.40 10.71
N VAL A 96 1.67 -3.47 9.75
CA VAL A 96 0.64 -3.20 8.74
C VAL A 96 0.38 -4.42 7.86
N LEU A 97 1.44 -5.08 7.36
CA LEU A 97 1.31 -6.31 6.57
C LEU A 97 0.60 -7.42 7.34
N ALA A 98 0.92 -7.61 8.63
CA ALA A 98 0.26 -8.62 9.46
C ALA A 98 -1.24 -8.33 9.63
N HIS A 99 -1.62 -7.05 9.73
CA HIS A 99 -3.01 -6.60 9.76
C HIS A 99 -3.74 -6.88 8.44
N GLU A 100 -3.14 -6.51 7.30
CA GLU A 100 -3.69 -6.80 5.97
C GLU A 100 -3.86 -8.30 5.73
N ILE A 101 -2.87 -9.10 6.12
CA ILE A 101 -2.94 -10.58 6.05
C ILE A 101 -4.05 -11.10 6.97
N GLY A 102 -4.29 -10.44 8.11
CA GLY A 102 -5.46 -10.68 8.97
C GLY A 102 -6.78 -10.52 8.22
N HIS A 103 -6.92 -9.48 7.39
CA HIS A 103 -8.11 -9.29 6.54
C HIS A 103 -8.27 -10.38 5.48
N ILE A 104 -7.16 -10.86 4.88
CA ILE A 104 -7.18 -11.97 3.93
C ILE A 104 -7.68 -13.24 4.63
N ALA A 105 -7.01 -13.64 5.71
CA ALA A 105 -7.32 -14.86 6.44
C ALA A 105 -8.74 -14.86 7.05
N GLY A 106 -9.20 -13.69 7.52
CA GLY A 106 -10.56 -13.53 8.06
C GLY A 106 -11.67 -13.54 7.00
N GLY A 107 -11.32 -13.40 5.71
CA GLY A 107 -12.27 -13.29 4.60
C GLY A 107 -13.14 -12.03 4.67
N HIS A 108 -12.70 -10.99 5.39
CA HIS A 108 -13.50 -9.79 5.66
C HIS A 108 -13.84 -9.04 4.37
N ILE A 109 -12.92 -9.02 3.41
CA ILE A 109 -13.11 -8.37 2.10
C ILE A 109 -14.17 -9.09 1.26
N ALA A 110 -14.22 -10.43 1.30
CA ALA A 110 -15.25 -11.21 0.61
C ALA A 110 -16.64 -11.05 1.24
N ARG A 111 -16.69 -10.83 2.57
CA ARG A 111 -17.94 -10.64 3.32
C ARG A 111 -18.51 -9.23 3.21
N LEU A 112 -17.68 -8.22 2.95
CA LEU A 112 -18.11 -6.82 2.86
C LEU A 112 -19.23 -6.58 1.83
N GLY A 113 -19.17 -7.26 0.67
CA GLY A 113 -20.23 -7.17 -0.35
C GLY A 113 -21.59 -7.62 0.18
N ALA A 114 -21.65 -8.77 0.86
CA ALA A 114 -22.86 -9.29 1.47
C ALA A 114 -23.40 -8.38 2.59
N GLU A 115 -22.54 -7.69 3.33
CA GLU A 115 -22.96 -6.75 4.38
C GLU A 115 -23.49 -5.43 3.80
N LEU A 116 -22.91 -4.93 2.71
CA LEU A 116 -23.44 -3.76 1.99
C LEU A 116 -24.82 -4.05 1.41
N GLU A 117 -25.02 -5.25 0.85
CA GLU A 117 -26.34 -5.71 0.38
C GLU A 117 -27.37 -5.70 1.52
N ARG A 118 -27.04 -6.27 2.68
CA ARG A 118 -27.93 -6.27 3.86
C ARG A 118 -28.26 -4.87 4.35
N ALA A 119 -27.26 -3.99 4.47
CA ALA A 119 -27.47 -2.61 4.90
C ALA A 119 -28.37 -1.84 3.92
N SER A 120 -28.18 -2.05 2.61
CA SER A 120 -29.03 -1.45 1.57
C SER A 120 -30.47 -1.95 1.64
N ALA A 121 -30.69 -3.25 1.88
CA ALA A 121 -32.01 -3.85 2.07
C ALA A 121 -32.73 -3.29 3.31
N GLN A 122 -32.01 -3.08 4.41
CA GLN A 122 -32.55 -2.46 5.63
C GLN A 122 -32.90 -0.99 5.43
N ALA A 123 -32.08 -0.22 4.70
CA ALA A 123 -32.38 1.16 4.34
C ALA A 123 -33.63 1.26 3.45
N LEU A 124 -33.79 0.34 2.49
CA LEU A 124 -34.98 0.25 1.66
C LEU A 124 -36.22 -0.10 2.48
N LEU A 125 -36.15 -1.09 3.37
CA LEU A 125 -37.26 -1.46 4.26
C LEU A 125 -37.65 -0.29 5.17
N SER A 126 -36.67 0.43 5.72
CA SER A 126 -36.90 1.63 6.55
C SER A 126 -37.59 2.75 5.75
N THR A 127 -37.26 2.87 4.47
CA THR A 127 -37.90 3.81 3.55
C THR A 127 -39.37 3.44 3.31
N ILE A 128 -39.66 2.17 3.04
CA ILE A 128 -41.03 1.65 2.86
C ILE A 128 -41.87 1.86 4.12
N LEU A 129 -41.32 1.51 5.29
CA LEU A 129 -41.98 1.70 6.58
C LEU A 129 -42.23 3.18 6.87
N GLY A 130 -41.27 4.05 6.58
CA GLY A 130 -41.43 5.50 6.73
C GLY A 130 -42.55 6.07 5.86
N VAL A 131 -42.67 5.62 4.61
CA VAL A 131 -43.79 6.00 3.73
C VAL A 131 -45.12 5.48 4.28
N ALA A 132 -45.19 4.23 4.74
CA ALA A 132 -46.40 3.65 5.32
C ALA A 132 -46.85 4.42 6.58
N VAL A 133 -45.91 4.78 7.46
CA VAL A 133 -46.19 5.61 8.65
C VAL A 133 -46.64 7.01 8.27
N ALA A 134 -46.01 7.65 7.27
CA ALA A 134 -46.45 8.97 6.81
C ALA A 134 -47.88 8.96 6.27
N VAL A 135 -48.25 7.92 5.53
CA VAL A 135 -49.61 7.73 5.00
C VAL A 135 -50.61 7.44 6.12
N ALA A 136 -50.29 6.50 7.02
CA ALA A 136 -51.18 6.10 8.11
C ALA A 136 -51.37 7.21 9.16
N ALA A 137 -50.33 7.98 9.45
CA ALA A 137 -50.36 9.08 10.43
C ALA A 137 -50.76 10.44 9.82
N GLY A 138 -50.90 10.53 8.49
CA GLY A 138 -51.16 11.79 7.78
C GLY A 138 -50.06 12.85 7.96
N ARG A 139 -48.84 12.42 8.31
CA ARG A 139 -47.76 13.28 8.80
C ARG A 139 -46.43 12.92 8.12
N ALA A 140 -45.99 13.77 7.20
CA ALA A 140 -44.75 13.58 6.45
C ALA A 140 -43.50 13.59 7.35
N ASP A 141 -43.54 14.36 8.44
CA ASP A 141 -42.47 14.47 9.43
C ASP A 141 -42.26 13.17 10.24
N ALA A 142 -43.36 12.49 10.58
CA ALA A 142 -43.30 11.19 11.27
C ALA A 142 -42.64 10.11 10.40
N GLY A 143 -42.95 10.09 9.09
CA GLY A 143 -42.28 9.20 8.15
C GLY A 143 -40.81 9.52 7.97
N ALA A 144 -40.46 10.81 7.83
CA ALA A 144 -39.07 11.25 7.69
C ALA A 144 -38.21 10.85 8.91
N ALA A 145 -38.76 10.94 10.12
CA ALA A 145 -38.07 10.50 11.34
C ALA A 145 -37.78 8.99 11.35
N VAL A 146 -38.71 8.15 10.87
CA VAL A 146 -38.52 6.69 10.75
C VAL A 146 -37.44 6.36 9.72
N ILE A 147 -37.45 7.04 8.56
CA ILE A 147 -36.42 6.86 7.52
C ILE A 147 -35.05 7.27 8.05
N ALA A 148 -34.94 8.45 8.66
CA ALA A 148 -33.69 8.94 9.24
C ALA A 148 -33.18 8.02 10.37
N GLY A 149 -34.08 7.56 11.24
CA GLY A 149 -33.75 6.62 12.32
C GLY A 149 -33.28 5.25 11.82
N GLY A 150 -33.92 4.72 10.78
CA GLY A 150 -33.56 3.46 10.15
C GLY A 150 -32.21 3.53 9.41
N SER A 151 -32.02 4.55 8.58
CA SER A 151 -30.74 4.79 7.87
C SER A 151 -29.58 5.06 8.84
N GLY A 152 -29.83 5.85 9.89
CA GLY A 152 -28.83 6.08 10.93
C GLY A 152 -28.48 4.83 11.73
N SER A 153 -29.45 3.93 11.95
CA SER A 153 -29.20 2.63 12.61
C SER A 153 -28.41 1.66 11.73
N ALA A 154 -28.74 1.60 10.43
CA ALA A 154 -28.00 0.80 9.45
C ALA A 154 -26.54 1.27 9.33
N GLN A 155 -26.30 2.59 9.26
CA GLN A 155 -24.95 3.15 9.23
C GLN A 155 -24.16 2.84 10.51
N ARG A 156 -24.77 3.00 11.69
CA ARG A 156 -24.12 2.63 12.96
C ARG A 156 -23.79 1.15 13.04
N GLY A 157 -24.68 0.28 12.53
CA GLY A 157 -24.45 -1.16 12.44
C GLY A 157 -23.26 -1.51 11.57
N LEU A 158 -23.15 -0.89 10.38
CA LEU A 158 -22.02 -1.07 9.48
C LEU A 158 -20.69 -0.63 10.14
N LEU A 159 -20.67 0.54 10.77
CA LEU A 159 -19.47 1.05 11.47
C LEU A 159 -19.05 0.14 12.65
N ALA A 160 -20.02 -0.38 13.41
CA ALA A 160 -19.74 -1.33 14.49
C ALA A 160 -19.21 -2.66 13.96
N HIS A 161 -19.73 -3.14 12.83
CA HIS A 161 -19.24 -4.33 12.15
C HIS A 161 -17.80 -4.13 11.67
N THR A 162 -17.49 -3.02 11.00
CA THR A 162 -16.12 -2.68 10.57
C THR A 162 -15.16 -2.70 11.75
N ARG A 163 -15.48 -2.04 12.87
CA ARG A 163 -14.64 -2.07 14.09
C ARG A 163 -14.39 -3.49 14.64
N THR A 164 -15.37 -4.38 14.50
CA THR A 164 -15.24 -5.80 14.88
C THR A 164 -14.25 -6.51 13.95
N GLN A 165 -14.35 -6.27 12.63
CA GLN A 165 -13.41 -6.82 11.64
C GLN A 165 -11.98 -6.32 11.85
N GLU A 166 -11.82 -5.04 12.15
CA GLU A 166 -10.54 -4.42 12.50
C GLU A 166 -9.92 -5.08 13.74
N SER A 167 -10.72 -5.29 14.78
CA SER A 167 -10.25 -5.92 16.03
C SER A 167 -9.92 -7.41 15.83
N ALA A 168 -10.63 -8.10 14.93
CA ALA A 168 -10.32 -9.48 14.54
C ALA A 168 -9.02 -9.55 13.70
N ALA A 169 -8.83 -8.62 12.76
CA ALA A 169 -7.61 -8.48 11.98
C ALA A 169 -6.40 -8.17 12.89
N ASP A 170 -6.56 -7.27 13.88
CA ASP A 170 -5.50 -6.98 14.85
C ASP A 170 -5.10 -8.21 15.67
N GLN A 171 -6.08 -8.96 16.18
CA GLN A 171 -5.80 -10.19 16.93
C GLN A 171 -5.11 -11.26 16.07
N ALA A 172 -5.47 -11.36 14.79
CA ALA A 172 -4.78 -12.24 13.85
C ALA A 172 -3.35 -11.76 13.61
N ALA A 173 -3.16 -10.46 13.38
CA ALA A 173 -1.85 -9.84 13.18
C ALA A 173 -0.90 -10.11 14.35
N PHE A 174 -1.37 -9.93 15.59
CA PHE A 174 -0.58 -10.24 16.79
C PHE A 174 -0.14 -11.70 16.84
N ARG A 175 -1.03 -12.64 16.50
CA ARG A 175 -0.68 -14.06 16.42
C ARG A 175 0.34 -14.33 15.32
N TYR A 176 0.19 -13.73 14.14
CA TYR A 176 1.12 -13.94 13.03
C TYR A 176 2.51 -13.39 13.34
N LEU A 177 2.59 -12.23 13.98
CA LEU A 177 3.84 -11.65 14.47
C LEU A 177 4.49 -12.55 15.51
N GLU A 178 3.73 -13.02 16.50
CA GLU A 178 4.21 -13.93 17.56
C GLU A 178 4.74 -15.25 16.98
N VAL A 179 3.97 -15.92 16.12
CA VAL A 179 4.36 -17.18 15.47
C VAL A 179 5.59 -17.00 14.58
N SER A 180 5.72 -15.83 13.94
CA SER A 180 6.89 -15.49 13.11
C SER A 180 8.11 -15.06 13.96
N GLY A 181 7.98 -15.00 15.28
CA GLY A 181 9.03 -14.51 16.19
C GLY A 181 9.33 -13.02 16.04
N LEU A 182 8.42 -12.24 15.47
CA LEU A 182 8.55 -10.81 15.21
C LEU A 182 7.87 -9.99 16.31
N SER A 183 8.43 -8.83 16.62
CA SER A 183 7.84 -7.94 17.62
C SER A 183 6.56 -7.26 17.13
N ALA A 184 5.54 -7.21 17.98
CA ALA A 184 4.33 -6.42 17.74
C ALA A 184 4.49 -4.92 18.05
N ALA A 185 5.67 -4.48 18.50
CA ALA A 185 5.93 -3.08 18.84
C ALA A 185 5.73 -2.13 17.65
N GLY A 186 6.11 -2.54 16.43
CA GLY A 186 5.90 -1.73 15.23
C GLY A 186 4.42 -1.51 14.90
N MET A 187 3.57 -2.52 15.13
CA MET A 187 2.12 -2.38 14.97
C MET A 187 1.54 -1.41 16.00
N VAL A 188 2.02 -1.47 17.26
CA VAL A 188 1.62 -0.50 18.29
C VAL A 188 2.03 0.92 17.90
N ALA A 189 3.26 1.12 17.40
CA ALA A 189 3.74 2.42 16.95
C ALA A 189 2.88 3.00 15.82
N MET A 190 2.46 2.16 14.85
CA MET A 190 1.55 2.58 13.79
C MET A 190 0.17 3.00 14.35
N LEU A 191 -0.42 2.19 15.23
CA LEU A 191 -1.71 2.51 15.84
C LEU A 191 -1.65 3.77 16.72
N ASP A 192 -0.54 3.99 17.44
CA ASP A 192 -0.31 5.20 18.24
C ASP A 192 -0.15 6.44 17.35
N ARG A 193 0.52 6.34 16.20
CA ARG A 193 0.64 7.44 15.22
C ARG A 193 -0.72 7.88 14.70
N LEU A 194 -1.64 6.93 14.53
CA LEU A 194 -2.99 7.18 14.03
C LEU A 194 -3.98 7.56 15.16
N ALA A 195 -3.58 7.45 16.44
CA ALA A 195 -4.44 7.73 17.57
C ALA A 195 -4.91 9.20 17.58
N GLY A 196 -6.18 9.42 17.90
CA GLY A 196 -6.77 10.76 17.94
C GLY A 196 -7.29 11.26 16.60
N GLN A 197 -7.02 10.56 15.49
CA GLN A 197 -7.66 10.82 14.19
C GLN A 197 -9.18 10.63 14.24
N GLU A 198 -9.70 9.81 15.18
CA GLU A 198 -11.14 9.63 15.35
C GLU A 198 -11.90 10.90 15.78
N LEU A 199 -11.18 11.92 16.28
CA LEU A 199 -11.73 13.20 16.71
C LEU A 199 -11.65 14.27 15.62
N VAL A 200 -10.95 13.97 14.52
CA VAL A 200 -10.76 14.86 13.38
C VAL A 200 -11.91 14.64 12.39
N SER A 201 -12.37 15.70 11.73
CA SER A 201 -13.39 15.59 10.67
C SER A 201 -12.87 14.73 9.50
N ASP A 202 -13.73 13.92 8.88
CA ASP A 202 -13.41 12.97 7.79
C ASP A 202 -12.57 13.58 6.65
N THR A 203 -12.71 14.89 6.40
CA THR A 203 -11.93 15.62 5.39
C THR A 203 -10.44 15.72 5.73
N TYR A 204 -10.11 15.78 7.01
CA TYR A 204 -8.74 15.95 7.52
C TYR A 204 -8.18 14.68 8.18
N GLN A 205 -8.98 13.62 8.27
CA GLN A 205 -8.52 12.33 8.77
C GLN A 205 -7.47 11.72 7.84
N ASP A 206 -6.51 11.03 8.45
CA ASP A 206 -5.58 10.19 7.72
C ASP A 206 -6.35 9.20 6.84
N PRO A 207 -6.03 9.09 5.53
CA PRO A 207 -6.67 8.15 4.62
C PRO A 207 -6.70 6.71 5.13
N TYR A 208 -5.67 6.26 5.87
CA TYR A 208 -5.61 4.94 6.50
C TYR A 208 -6.73 4.75 7.51
N VAL A 209 -7.08 5.77 8.30
CA VAL A 209 -8.13 5.65 9.34
C VAL A 209 -9.53 5.57 8.73
N ARG A 210 -9.70 6.08 7.50
CA ARG A 210 -10.98 5.97 6.78
C ARG A 210 -11.24 4.56 6.28
N THR A 211 -10.19 3.83 5.89
CA THR A 211 -10.29 2.42 5.50
C THR A 211 -10.20 1.47 6.68
N HIS A 212 -9.46 1.86 7.72
CA HIS A 212 -9.26 1.13 8.97
C HIS A 212 -9.66 1.96 10.18
N PRO A 213 -10.98 2.08 10.50
CA PRO A 213 -11.46 2.87 11.61
C PRO A 213 -10.74 2.51 12.92
N LEU A 214 -10.02 3.48 13.46
CA LEU A 214 -9.30 3.33 14.71
C LEU A 214 -10.26 3.51 15.89
N SER A 215 -9.97 2.81 17.00
CA SER A 215 -10.61 3.10 18.28
C SER A 215 -9.57 3.07 19.39
N ARG A 216 -9.84 3.81 20.47
CA ARG A 216 -9.02 3.76 21.69
C ARG A 216 -8.90 2.33 22.23
N ASP A 217 -9.91 1.49 22.00
CA ASP A 217 -9.92 0.11 22.47
C ASP A 217 -8.90 -0.76 21.71
N ARG A 218 -8.76 -0.55 20.39
CA ARG A 218 -7.71 -1.20 19.58
C ARG A 218 -6.31 -0.85 20.07
N VAL A 219 -6.04 0.43 20.30
CA VAL A 219 -4.74 0.90 20.83
C VAL A 219 -4.46 0.29 22.22
N ARG A 220 -5.46 0.30 23.13
CA ARG A 220 -5.31 -0.32 24.45
C ARG A 220 -5.08 -1.83 24.36
N SER A 221 -5.79 -2.53 23.48
CA SER A 221 -5.62 -3.97 23.25
C SER A 221 -4.22 -4.29 22.72
N ALA A 222 -3.72 -3.50 21.77
CA ALA A 222 -2.38 -3.65 21.21
C ALA A 222 -1.29 -3.48 22.28
N LYS A 223 -1.40 -2.42 23.10
CA LYS A 223 -0.48 -2.18 24.23
C LYS A 223 -0.55 -3.29 25.27
N ALA A 224 -1.75 -3.78 25.58
CA ALA A 224 -1.95 -4.88 26.52
C ALA A 224 -1.36 -6.20 26.00
N PHE A 225 -1.44 -6.47 24.69
CA PHE A 225 -0.82 -7.64 24.08
C PHE A 225 0.70 -7.60 24.26
N VAL A 226 1.35 -6.49 23.88
CA VAL A 226 2.80 -6.33 24.04
C VAL A 226 3.23 -6.42 25.50
N ALA A 227 2.48 -5.80 26.42
CA ALA A 227 2.80 -5.83 27.85
C ALA A 227 2.69 -7.22 28.49
N ARG A 228 1.90 -8.13 27.91
CA ARG A 228 1.69 -9.51 28.42
C ARG A 228 2.55 -10.55 27.71
N ALA A 229 3.19 -10.18 26.60
CA ALA A 229 3.99 -11.09 25.80
C ALA A 229 5.16 -11.64 26.63
N ARG A 230 5.24 -12.97 26.78
CA ARG A 230 6.36 -13.62 27.49
C ARG A 230 7.67 -13.51 26.70
N ASN A 231 7.56 -13.47 25.37
CA ASN A 231 8.65 -13.19 24.45
C ASN A 231 8.23 -11.97 23.61
N PRO A 232 8.93 -10.83 23.69
CA PRO A 232 8.57 -9.62 22.96
C PRO A 232 8.79 -9.71 21.44
N GLY A 233 9.35 -10.83 20.95
CA GLY A 233 9.74 -11.03 19.55
C GLY A 233 11.00 -10.23 19.21
N ARG A 234 11.60 -10.53 18.05
CA ARG A 234 12.75 -9.76 17.55
C ARG A 234 12.26 -8.47 16.90
N THR A 235 13.02 -7.40 17.09
CA THR A 235 12.89 -6.17 16.29
C THR A 235 13.80 -6.25 15.05
N ALA A 236 13.71 -5.26 14.19
CA ALA A 236 14.61 -5.06 13.07
C ALA A 236 16.07 -5.01 13.53
N SER A 237 16.90 -5.83 12.89
CA SER A 237 18.35 -5.76 13.01
C SER A 237 18.90 -4.50 12.33
N PRO A 238 20.14 -4.07 12.65
CA PRO A 238 20.78 -2.96 11.96
C PRO A 238 20.83 -3.12 10.43
N ALA A 239 20.99 -4.36 9.94
CA ALA A 239 20.99 -4.66 8.50
C ALA A 239 19.60 -4.45 7.86
N GLU A 240 18.53 -4.85 8.56
CA GLU A 240 17.15 -4.63 8.10
C GLU A 240 16.77 -3.15 8.12
N LEU A 241 17.24 -2.39 9.12
CA LEU A 241 17.09 -0.93 9.16
C LEU A 241 17.80 -0.27 7.99
N ALA A 242 19.07 -0.62 7.73
CA ALA A 242 19.83 -0.09 6.59
C ALA A 242 19.18 -0.44 5.24
N THR A 243 18.64 -1.65 5.11
CA THR A 243 17.87 -2.08 3.94
C THR A 243 16.60 -1.25 3.77
N TYR A 244 15.91 -0.95 4.87
CA TYR A 244 14.71 -0.10 4.85
C TYR A 244 15.02 1.37 4.51
N ASP A 245 16.12 1.91 5.04
CA ASP A 245 16.60 3.24 4.68
C ASP A 245 16.94 3.35 3.19
N ARG A 246 17.42 2.26 2.59
CA ARG A 246 17.67 2.17 1.15
C ARG A 246 16.37 2.25 0.33
N ILE A 247 15.29 1.62 0.78
CA ILE A 247 13.94 1.79 0.18
C ILE A 247 13.53 3.27 0.23
N LYS A 248 13.64 3.91 1.41
CA LYS A 248 13.26 5.31 1.59
C LYS A 248 14.09 6.23 0.68
N ALA A 249 15.38 5.97 0.56
CA ALA A 249 16.29 6.66 -0.34
C ALA A 249 15.92 6.49 -1.82
N LYS A 250 15.65 5.26 -2.26
CA LYS A 250 15.22 4.98 -3.63
C LYS A 250 13.92 5.72 -3.98
N LEU A 251 12.93 5.63 -3.09
CA LEU A 251 11.66 6.33 -3.23
C LEU A 251 11.85 7.85 -3.26
N ALA A 252 12.70 8.43 -2.40
CA ALA A 252 13.04 9.85 -2.45
C ALA A 252 13.72 10.23 -3.78
N GLY A 253 14.65 9.40 -4.27
CA GLY A 253 15.28 9.56 -5.58
C GLY A 253 14.27 9.67 -6.72
N PHE A 254 13.32 8.73 -6.79
CA PHE A 254 12.38 8.64 -7.90
C PHE A 254 11.14 9.54 -7.79
N ILE A 255 10.66 9.81 -6.57
CA ILE A 255 9.38 10.48 -6.35
C ILE A 255 9.56 11.97 -6.03
N ASP A 256 10.53 12.33 -5.18
CA ASP A 256 10.71 13.74 -4.80
C ASP A 256 11.31 14.56 -5.95
N PRO A 257 11.10 15.88 -6.01
CA PRO A 257 11.81 16.73 -6.96
C PRO A 257 13.34 16.51 -6.85
N PRO A 258 14.09 16.33 -7.95
CA PRO A 258 15.51 15.98 -7.88
C PRO A 258 16.34 16.89 -6.98
N GLN A 259 16.12 18.21 -7.04
CA GLN A 259 16.85 19.15 -6.20
C GLN A 259 16.56 18.94 -4.71
N ARG A 260 15.29 18.69 -4.33
CA ARG A 260 14.92 18.38 -2.94
C ARG A 260 15.63 17.14 -2.43
N THR A 261 15.78 16.13 -3.28
CA THR A 261 16.54 14.91 -2.92
C THR A 261 18.01 15.21 -2.72
N LEU A 262 18.63 16.00 -3.61
CA LEU A 262 20.04 16.40 -3.48
C LEU A 262 20.28 17.29 -2.25
N ASP A 263 19.31 18.11 -1.85
CA ASP A 263 19.39 18.93 -0.64
C ASP A 263 19.26 18.06 0.63
N ARG A 264 18.39 17.04 0.60
CA ARG A 264 18.19 16.11 1.73
C ARG A 264 19.39 15.19 1.94
N TYR A 265 19.97 14.67 0.87
CA TYR A 265 21.08 13.72 0.91
C TYR A 265 22.40 14.44 0.61
N ALA A 266 23.00 15.01 1.65
CA ALA A 266 24.19 15.87 1.56
C ALA A 266 25.32 15.25 0.74
N ALA A 267 25.97 16.02 -0.14
CA ALA A 267 26.94 15.51 -1.12
C ALA A 267 28.14 14.75 -0.51
N ASN A 268 28.51 15.05 0.73
CA ASN A 268 29.62 14.44 1.45
C ASN A 268 29.22 13.22 2.29
N ASP A 269 27.94 12.86 2.36
CA ASP A 269 27.48 11.68 3.09
C ASP A 269 27.86 10.40 2.31
N PRO A 270 28.78 9.56 2.81
CA PRO A 270 29.19 8.35 2.15
C PRO A 270 28.21 7.19 2.37
N GLY A 271 27.10 7.39 3.10
CA GLY A 271 26.10 6.35 3.32
C GLY A 271 25.50 5.83 2.02
N VAL A 272 25.34 4.50 1.92
CA VAL A 272 24.71 3.83 0.78
C VAL A 272 23.35 4.45 0.41
N PRO A 273 22.42 4.71 1.36
CA PRO A 273 21.15 5.36 1.03
C PRO A 273 21.34 6.75 0.41
N ALA A 274 22.28 7.54 0.92
CA ALA A 274 22.54 8.89 0.41
C ALA A 274 23.13 8.88 -1.00
N GLN A 275 24.14 8.03 -1.25
CA GLN A 275 24.69 7.81 -2.58
C GLN A 275 23.60 7.34 -3.56
N TYR A 276 22.74 6.42 -3.13
CA TYR A 276 21.69 5.84 -3.96
C TYR A 276 20.64 6.87 -4.36
N ALA A 277 20.13 7.64 -3.39
CA ALA A 277 19.19 8.73 -3.65
C ALA A 277 19.78 9.82 -4.57
N ARG A 278 21.06 10.19 -4.36
CA ARG A 278 21.75 11.18 -5.21
C ARG A 278 21.93 10.69 -6.64
N ALA A 279 22.35 9.44 -6.84
CA ALA A 279 22.53 8.86 -8.18
C ALA A 279 21.21 8.88 -8.96
N ILE A 280 20.10 8.49 -8.32
CA ILE A 280 18.75 8.52 -8.92
C ILE A 280 18.31 9.97 -9.21
N ALA A 281 18.57 10.92 -8.30
CA ALA A 281 18.22 12.32 -8.51
C ALA A 281 19.02 12.96 -9.66
N GLN A 282 20.32 12.66 -9.78
CA GLN A 282 21.19 13.08 -10.88
C GLN A 282 20.71 12.51 -12.21
N TYR A 283 20.34 11.23 -12.22
CA TYR A 283 19.74 10.58 -13.36
C TYR A 283 18.46 11.30 -13.82
N ARG A 284 17.54 11.59 -12.90
CA ARG A 284 16.26 12.24 -13.20
C ARG A 284 16.37 13.70 -13.65
N ARG A 285 17.49 14.38 -13.39
CA ARG A 285 17.78 15.72 -13.92
C ARG A 285 18.58 15.71 -15.23
N GLY A 286 18.84 14.52 -15.80
CA GLY A 286 19.57 14.36 -17.06
C GLY A 286 21.10 14.37 -16.91
N ASP A 287 21.64 14.37 -15.69
CA ASP A 287 23.09 14.28 -15.45
C ASP A 287 23.53 12.82 -15.37
N LEU A 288 23.54 12.16 -16.53
CA LEU A 288 23.89 10.74 -16.63
C LEU A 288 25.33 10.47 -16.16
N VAL A 289 26.27 11.40 -16.39
CA VAL A 289 27.67 11.21 -16.01
C VAL A 289 27.80 11.15 -14.48
N ALA A 290 27.17 12.08 -13.76
CA ALA A 290 27.18 12.04 -12.30
C ALA A 290 26.41 10.82 -11.75
N ALA A 291 25.26 10.50 -12.35
CA ALA A 291 24.46 9.34 -11.95
C ALA A 291 25.24 8.02 -12.08
N LEU A 292 25.92 7.82 -13.22
CA LEU A 292 26.73 6.62 -13.46
C LEU A 292 27.92 6.55 -12.51
N ARG A 293 28.59 7.68 -12.24
CA ARG A 293 29.65 7.72 -11.22
C ARG A 293 29.14 7.29 -9.84
N GLY A 294 27.93 7.74 -9.46
CA GLY A 294 27.30 7.38 -8.20
C GLY A 294 26.96 5.89 -8.11
N ILE A 295 26.29 5.34 -9.13
CA ILE A 295 25.89 3.92 -9.12
C ILE A 295 27.09 2.98 -9.28
N ASP A 296 28.11 3.36 -10.05
CA ASP A 296 29.35 2.57 -10.17
C ASP A 296 30.11 2.54 -8.84
N GLY A 297 30.11 3.64 -8.08
CA GLY A 297 30.66 3.66 -6.72
C GLY A 297 29.92 2.70 -5.77
N LEU A 298 28.60 2.58 -5.91
CA LEU A 298 27.79 1.62 -5.14
C LEU A 298 28.07 0.17 -5.56
N ILE A 299 28.20 -0.09 -6.86
CA ILE A 299 28.58 -1.42 -7.38
C ILE A 299 29.98 -1.82 -6.89
N GLN A 300 30.93 -0.88 -6.80
CA GLN A 300 32.25 -1.17 -6.24
C GLN A 300 32.19 -1.56 -4.76
N GLN A 301 31.31 -0.91 -3.98
CA GLN A 301 31.11 -1.22 -2.56
C GLN A 301 30.37 -2.55 -2.34
N ALA A 302 29.41 -2.88 -3.20
CA ALA A 302 28.59 -4.09 -3.12
C ALA A 302 28.41 -4.72 -4.52
N PRO A 303 29.44 -5.41 -5.05
CA PRO A 303 29.42 -5.92 -6.42
C PRO A 303 28.38 -7.01 -6.67
N ASN A 304 27.90 -7.66 -5.60
CA ASN A 304 26.90 -8.72 -5.64
C ASN A 304 25.48 -8.22 -5.35
N ASP A 305 25.25 -6.90 -5.27
CA ASP A 305 23.89 -6.35 -5.12
C ASP A 305 23.22 -6.24 -6.50
N PRO A 306 22.22 -7.08 -6.82
CA PRO A 306 21.58 -7.08 -8.15
C PRO A 306 20.90 -5.75 -8.48
N TYR A 307 20.41 -5.02 -7.48
CA TYR A 307 19.59 -3.82 -7.67
C TYR A 307 20.42 -2.61 -8.10
N PHE A 308 21.72 -2.59 -7.80
CA PHE A 308 22.61 -1.56 -8.31
C PHE A 308 22.93 -1.78 -9.79
N HIS A 309 23.11 -3.04 -10.20
CA HIS A 309 23.26 -3.39 -11.62
C HIS A 309 21.97 -3.16 -12.40
N GLU A 310 20.81 -3.51 -11.83
CA GLU A 310 19.49 -3.21 -12.42
C GLU A 310 19.33 -1.71 -12.66
N LEU A 311 19.57 -0.88 -11.62
CA LEU A 311 19.41 0.56 -11.75
C LEU A 311 20.38 1.15 -12.78
N LYS A 312 21.63 0.68 -12.82
CA LYS A 312 22.58 1.08 -13.86
C LYS A 312 22.07 0.72 -15.25
N GLY A 313 21.53 -0.50 -15.42
CA GLY A 313 20.88 -0.94 -16.64
C GLY A 313 19.76 0.01 -17.07
N GLN A 314 18.88 0.38 -16.14
CA GLN A 314 17.79 1.33 -16.39
C GLN A 314 18.33 2.70 -16.84
N MET A 315 19.30 3.25 -16.09
CA MET A 315 19.89 4.56 -16.39
C MET A 315 20.50 4.61 -17.80
N LEU A 316 21.22 3.56 -18.18
CA LEU A 316 21.84 3.44 -19.50
C LEU A 316 20.79 3.25 -20.60
N TYR A 317 19.81 2.38 -20.36
CA TYR A 317 18.77 2.03 -21.33
C TYR A 317 17.92 3.25 -21.69
N GLU A 318 17.40 3.96 -20.69
CA GLU A 318 16.58 5.16 -20.87
C GLU A 318 17.36 6.35 -21.47
N ASN A 319 18.69 6.28 -21.52
CA ASN A 319 19.56 7.26 -22.21
C ASN A 319 20.14 6.73 -23.53
N GLY A 320 19.57 5.67 -24.10
CA GLY A 320 19.95 5.15 -25.43
C GLY A 320 21.26 4.37 -25.49
N ARG A 321 21.90 4.09 -24.34
CA ARG A 321 23.14 3.28 -24.25
C ARG A 321 22.81 1.79 -24.13
N VAL A 322 22.04 1.29 -25.11
CA VAL A 322 21.38 -0.03 -25.06
C VAL A 322 22.36 -1.18 -24.88
N GLN A 323 23.52 -1.15 -25.54
CA GLN A 323 24.54 -2.21 -25.41
C GLN A 323 25.09 -2.32 -23.98
N GLU A 324 25.39 -1.18 -23.36
CA GLU A 324 25.92 -1.15 -22.00
C GLU A 324 24.84 -1.47 -20.97
N ALA A 325 23.60 -1.05 -21.25
CA ALA A 325 22.45 -1.42 -20.44
C ALA A 325 22.24 -2.94 -20.42
N ALA A 326 22.35 -3.61 -21.56
CA ALA A 326 22.23 -5.06 -21.65
C ALA A 326 23.28 -5.76 -20.77
N LEU A 327 24.55 -5.31 -20.77
CA LEU A 327 25.60 -5.87 -19.91
C LEU A 327 25.32 -5.67 -18.41
N ALA A 328 24.79 -4.50 -18.03
CA ALA A 328 24.39 -4.23 -16.65
C ALA A 328 23.21 -5.12 -16.22
N TYR A 329 22.20 -5.28 -17.09
CA TYR A 329 21.08 -6.18 -16.84
C TYR A 329 21.50 -7.66 -16.82
N GLU A 330 22.46 -8.10 -17.66
CA GLU A 330 23.04 -9.45 -17.59
C GLU A 330 23.66 -9.70 -16.20
N SER A 331 24.38 -8.71 -15.66
CA SER A 331 24.96 -8.79 -14.31
C SER A 331 23.86 -8.87 -13.23
N ALA A 332 22.80 -8.07 -13.36
CA ALA A 332 21.67 -8.10 -12.44
C ALA A 332 20.93 -9.45 -12.46
N VAL A 333 20.64 -9.99 -13.65
CA VAL A 333 19.94 -11.27 -13.83
C VAL A 333 20.77 -12.45 -13.34
N ALA A 334 22.09 -12.41 -13.52
CA ALA A 334 22.99 -13.43 -12.98
C ALA A 334 22.97 -13.49 -11.44
N LEU A 335 22.79 -12.35 -10.78
CA LEU A 335 22.72 -12.22 -9.31
C LEU A 335 21.32 -12.50 -8.75
N LEU A 336 20.27 -12.20 -9.51
CA LEU A 336 18.88 -12.39 -9.13
C LEU A 336 18.08 -13.04 -10.28
N PRO A 337 18.27 -14.35 -10.51
CA PRO A 337 17.57 -15.06 -11.57
C PRO A 337 16.07 -15.14 -11.27
N SER A 338 15.28 -15.16 -12.34
CA SER A 338 13.82 -15.40 -12.30
C SER A 338 12.98 -14.34 -11.55
N ASP A 339 13.54 -13.16 -11.25
CA ASP A 339 12.75 -12.05 -10.72
C ASP A 339 11.88 -11.39 -11.83
N PRO A 340 10.54 -11.39 -11.69
CA PRO A 340 9.68 -10.93 -12.77
C PRO A 340 9.73 -9.41 -13.00
N ALA A 341 10.09 -8.60 -12.00
CA ALA A 341 10.21 -7.16 -12.16
C ALA A 341 11.52 -6.77 -12.87
N LEU A 342 12.58 -7.57 -12.71
CA LEU A 342 13.87 -7.42 -13.39
C LEU A 342 13.87 -8.01 -14.82
N MET A 343 13.28 -9.20 -15.00
CA MET A 343 13.36 -9.94 -16.26
C MET A 343 12.75 -9.18 -17.45
N GLY A 344 11.63 -8.48 -17.24
CA GLY A 344 10.97 -7.71 -18.32
C GLY A 344 11.88 -6.62 -18.93
N PRO A 345 12.36 -5.66 -18.12
CA PRO A 345 13.33 -4.66 -18.56
C PRO A 345 14.62 -5.26 -19.13
N ALA A 346 15.15 -6.31 -18.49
CA ALA A 346 16.37 -6.98 -18.94
C ALA A 346 16.21 -7.61 -20.34
N ALA A 347 15.15 -8.39 -20.54
CA ALA A 347 14.85 -9.01 -21.83
C ALA A 347 14.69 -7.96 -22.93
N LYS A 348 13.99 -6.85 -22.64
CA LYS A 348 13.82 -5.73 -23.58
C LYS A 348 15.16 -5.13 -24.00
N ALA A 349 16.02 -4.81 -23.03
CA ALA A 349 17.35 -4.25 -23.31
C ALA A 349 18.22 -5.22 -24.14
N MET A 350 18.20 -6.51 -23.82
CA MET A 350 18.99 -7.52 -24.54
C MET A 350 18.50 -7.76 -25.97
N MET A 351 17.18 -7.72 -26.21
CA MET A 351 16.59 -7.80 -27.55
C MET A 351 17.00 -6.62 -28.43
N GLU A 352 16.91 -5.40 -27.89
CA GLU A 352 17.27 -4.18 -28.63
C GLU A 352 18.78 -4.03 -28.84
N ALA A 353 19.60 -4.66 -27.99
CA ALA A 353 21.05 -4.78 -28.18
C ALA A 353 21.42 -5.74 -29.34
N GLY A 354 20.46 -6.35 -30.05
CA GLY A 354 20.71 -7.09 -31.29
C GLY A 354 21.24 -8.51 -31.10
N GLY A 355 21.09 -9.10 -29.90
CA GLY A 355 21.57 -10.45 -29.63
C GLY A 355 20.43 -11.48 -29.63
N VAL A 356 20.11 -12.09 -30.78
CA VAL A 356 19.20 -13.26 -30.83
C VAL A 356 19.71 -14.40 -29.90
N GLU A 357 21.03 -14.55 -29.76
CA GLU A 357 21.66 -15.47 -28.79
C GLU A 357 21.56 -14.99 -27.32
N ARG A 358 21.61 -13.67 -27.06
CA ARG A 358 21.46 -13.11 -25.71
C ARG A 358 20.01 -13.15 -25.24
N THR A 359 19.06 -12.89 -26.13
CA THR A 359 17.62 -13.03 -25.87
C THR A 359 17.24 -14.49 -25.57
N ALA A 360 17.83 -15.46 -26.28
CA ALA A 360 17.60 -16.88 -25.99
C ALA A 360 18.06 -17.28 -24.56
N ARG A 361 19.17 -16.71 -24.06
CA ARG A 361 19.59 -16.90 -22.66
C ARG A 361 18.66 -16.19 -21.67
N ALA A 362 18.17 -14.99 -22.00
CA ALA A 362 17.26 -14.23 -21.15
C ALA A 362 15.86 -14.85 -21.01
N ILE A 363 15.40 -15.60 -22.03
CA ILE A 363 14.09 -16.29 -22.03
C ILE A 363 14.20 -17.72 -21.45
N GLN A 364 15.40 -18.31 -21.41
CA GLN A 364 15.64 -19.65 -20.83
C GLN A 364 16.09 -19.64 -19.35
N MET A 365 16.35 -18.46 -18.78
CA MET A 365 16.55 -18.20 -17.35
C MET A 365 15.24 -17.79 -16.69
#